data_AF-A0AAV5T715-F1
#
_entry.id   AF-A0AAV5T715-F1
#
_cell.length_a   1.000
_cell.length_b   1.000
_cell.length_c   1.000
_cell.angle_alpha   90.00
_cell.angle_beta   90.00
_cell.angle_gamma   90.00
#
_symmetry.space_group_name_H-M   'P 1'
#
loop_
_entity.id
_entity.type
_entity.pdbx_description
1 polymer ?
#
loop_
_entity_poly.entity_id
_entity_poly.type
_entity_poly.pdbx_seq_one_letter_code
_entity_poly.pdbx_strand_id
1 'polypeptide(L)'
;MYRLLILPLLLLPLAQAFPNTQRCIHGKIQMGKCECGDGYTGSICHREMHCATFERTPAGGCTGCLHGWEGQDCDKIVCEHGKPDQTEMKCLCDSPYSGQYCDELETANVYSHYNNKAASMNPVLLSITIIPLAIIVWACNTYSRKRRAKKVEHLLESTVNRDLKSSHVRELLYGKK
;
A
#
# COMPACT_ATOMS: atom_id res chain seq x y z
N MET A 1 16.71 -68.50 47.54
CA MET A 1 15.22 -68.48 47.45
C MET A 1 14.82 -67.25 46.65
N TYR A 2 14.12 -67.49 45.54
CA TYR A 2 13.31 -66.58 44.71
C TYR A 2 13.96 -65.32 44.10
N ARG A 3 14.67 -65.53 42.98
CA ARG A 3 14.60 -64.63 41.81
C ARG A 3 13.40 -65.07 40.97
N LEU A 4 12.39 -64.23 40.80
CA LEU A 4 11.31 -64.46 39.83
C LEU A 4 10.85 -63.13 39.20
N LEU A 5 11.41 -62.89 38.01
CA LEU A 5 10.78 -62.36 36.79
C LEU A 5 9.70 -61.28 36.96
N ILE A 6 10.12 -60.01 36.83
CA ILE A 6 9.21 -58.92 36.43
C ILE A 6 9.19 -58.91 34.91
N LEU A 7 8.08 -59.41 34.33
CA LEU A 7 7.76 -59.27 32.91
C LEU A 7 7.36 -57.81 32.66
N PRO A 8 8.02 -57.05 31.75
CA PRO A 8 7.45 -55.79 31.32
C PRO A 8 6.36 -56.14 30.30
N LEU A 9 5.10 -56.10 30.74
CA LEU A 9 3.97 -56.11 29.82
C LEU A 9 4.11 -54.87 28.92
N LEU A 10 4.39 -55.16 27.64
CA LEU A 10 4.28 -54.26 26.51
C LEU A 10 2.90 -53.57 26.54
N LEU A 11 2.84 -52.38 27.13
CA LEU A 11 1.82 -51.41 26.81
C LEU A 11 2.18 -50.83 25.44
N LEU A 12 1.77 -51.52 24.39
CA LEU A 12 1.58 -50.88 23.09
C LEU A 12 0.59 -49.74 23.32
N PRO A 13 0.96 -48.47 23.07
CA PRO A 13 -0.07 -47.46 22.94
C PRO A 13 -0.91 -47.89 21.75
N LEU A 14 -2.17 -48.26 21.99
CA LEU A 14 -3.18 -48.29 20.94
C LEU A 14 -3.10 -46.91 20.31
N ALA A 15 -2.49 -46.83 19.13
CA ALA A 15 -2.52 -45.64 18.31
C ALA A 15 -3.99 -45.40 18.07
N GLN A 16 -4.57 -44.47 18.82
CA GLN A 16 -5.92 -44.02 18.59
C GLN A 16 -5.86 -43.38 17.21
N ALA A 17 -6.26 -44.13 16.20
CA ALA A 17 -6.58 -43.58 14.90
C ALA A 17 -7.74 -42.61 15.17
N PHE A 18 -7.39 -41.34 15.41
CA PHE A 18 -8.37 -40.27 15.41
C PHE A 18 -9.11 -40.40 14.08
N PRO A 19 -10.42 -40.70 14.08
CA PRO A 19 -11.16 -40.64 12.84
C PRO A 19 -11.02 -39.20 12.37
N ASN A 20 -10.31 -39.02 11.25
CA ASN A 20 -10.23 -37.73 10.57
C ASN A 20 -11.66 -37.39 10.17
N THR A 21 -12.34 -36.69 11.07
CA THR A 21 -13.76 -36.39 10.97
C THR A 21 -13.81 -35.26 9.97
N GLN A 22 -13.83 -35.63 8.70
CA GLN A 22 -13.87 -34.69 7.59
C GLN A 22 -15.13 -33.85 7.76
N ARG A 23 -14.95 -32.64 8.29
CA ARG A 23 -16.04 -31.72 8.61
C ARG A 23 -16.32 -30.89 7.38
N CYS A 24 -17.52 -31.05 6.82
CA CYS A 24 -18.04 -30.11 5.84
C CYS A 24 -18.43 -28.82 6.58
N ILE A 25 -17.93 -27.67 6.12
CA ILE A 25 -18.20 -26.39 6.78
C ILE A 25 -19.63 -25.94 6.42
N HIS A 26 -19.90 -25.81 5.12
CA HIS A 26 -21.21 -25.40 4.58
C HIS A 26 -21.81 -26.51 3.72
N GLY A 27 -22.07 -27.67 4.32
CA GLY A 27 -22.57 -28.81 3.56
C GLY A 27 -22.89 -30.01 4.42
N LYS A 28 -23.27 -31.11 3.77
CA LYS A 28 -23.54 -32.40 4.41
C LYS A 28 -22.64 -33.46 3.82
N ILE A 29 -22.27 -34.45 4.64
CA ILE A 29 -21.53 -35.61 4.16
C ILE A 29 -22.52 -36.52 3.44
N GLN A 30 -22.32 -36.72 2.15
CA GLN A 30 -23.05 -37.67 1.32
C GLN A 30 -22.05 -38.64 0.68
N MET A 31 -22.25 -39.94 0.89
CA MET A 31 -21.39 -41.01 0.34
C MET A 31 -19.87 -40.81 0.60
N GLY A 32 -19.51 -40.25 1.76
CA GLY A 32 -18.12 -40.01 2.15
C GLY A 32 -17.46 -38.79 1.49
N LYS A 33 -18.21 -37.96 0.75
CA LYS A 33 -17.76 -36.65 0.24
C LYS A 33 -18.64 -35.54 0.81
N CYS A 34 -18.12 -34.31 0.83
CA CYS A 34 -18.92 -33.14 1.18
C CYS A 34 -19.74 -32.70 -0.03
N GLU A 35 -21.06 -32.70 0.13
CA GLU A 35 -21.98 -32.03 -0.77
C GLU A 35 -22.25 -30.63 -0.20
N CYS A 36 -21.89 -29.61 -0.98
CA CYS A 36 -21.96 -28.22 -0.55
C CYS A 36 -23.36 -27.66 -0.70
N GLY A 37 -23.75 -26.82 0.25
CA GLY A 37 -24.98 -26.03 0.15
C GLY A 37 -24.88 -24.96 -0.95
N ASP A 38 -26.02 -24.37 -1.28
CA ASP A 38 -26.10 -23.34 -2.31
C ASP A 38 -25.13 -22.19 -2.03
N GLY A 39 -24.30 -21.86 -3.03
CA GLY A 39 -23.34 -20.77 -2.94
C GLY A 39 -21.99 -21.13 -2.31
N TYR A 40 -21.72 -22.41 -2.02
CA TYR A 40 -20.42 -22.85 -1.52
C TYR A 40 -19.81 -23.96 -2.38
N THR A 41 -18.48 -24.00 -2.44
CA THR A 41 -17.70 -25.00 -3.18
C THR A 41 -16.42 -25.42 -2.43
N GLY A 42 -15.68 -26.35 -3.02
CA GLY A 42 -14.45 -26.94 -2.50
C GLY A 42 -14.67 -28.27 -1.77
N SER A 43 -13.57 -28.99 -1.52
CA SER A 43 -13.59 -30.37 -0.97
C SER A 43 -14.27 -30.52 0.40
N ILE A 44 -14.37 -29.42 1.16
CA ILE A 44 -15.02 -29.32 2.46
C ILE A 44 -16.04 -28.16 2.53
N CYS A 45 -16.42 -27.59 1.38
CA CYS A 45 -17.39 -26.48 1.30
C CYS A 45 -16.94 -25.23 2.09
N HIS A 46 -15.66 -24.88 1.99
CA HIS A 46 -15.06 -23.74 2.69
C HIS A 46 -15.01 -22.48 1.84
N ARG A 47 -15.18 -22.60 0.51
CA ARG A 47 -15.12 -21.45 -0.40
C ARG A 47 -16.51 -21.00 -0.78
N GLU A 48 -16.72 -19.69 -0.78
CA GLU A 48 -17.96 -19.07 -1.22
C GLU A 48 -17.92 -18.83 -2.74
N MET A 49 -19.06 -19.01 -3.40
CA MET A 49 -19.19 -18.78 -4.83
C MET A 49 -19.66 -17.34 -5.06
N HIS A 50 -18.90 -16.56 -5.83
CA HIS A 50 -19.23 -15.17 -6.16
C HIS A 50 -19.89 -15.08 -7.54
N CYS A 51 -21.01 -15.79 -7.71
CA CYS A 51 -21.78 -15.75 -8.96
C CYS A 51 -22.45 -14.37 -9.15
N ALA A 52 -22.47 -13.86 -10.38
CA ALA A 52 -23.19 -12.63 -10.73
C ALA A 52 -24.73 -12.78 -10.70
N THR A 53 -25.21 -14.00 -10.91
CA THR A 53 -26.65 -14.33 -10.91
C THR A 53 -26.91 -15.59 -10.10
N PHE A 54 -28.18 -15.87 -9.80
CA PHE A 54 -28.60 -17.12 -9.17
C PHE A 54 -28.63 -18.31 -10.13
N GLU A 55 -28.48 -18.07 -11.45
CA GLU A 55 -28.49 -19.14 -12.46
C GLU A 55 -27.23 -19.98 -12.38
N ARG A 56 -27.38 -21.30 -12.50
CA ARG A 56 -26.29 -22.27 -12.44
C ARG A 56 -26.17 -23.04 -13.73
N THR A 57 -24.94 -23.39 -14.08
CA THR A 57 -24.65 -24.35 -15.15
C THR A 57 -25.19 -25.73 -14.78
N PRO A 58 -25.44 -26.62 -15.76
CA PRO A 58 -25.86 -28.00 -15.47
C PRO A 58 -24.88 -28.79 -14.59
N ALA A 59 -23.62 -28.36 -14.51
CA ALA A 59 -22.59 -28.94 -13.66
C ALA A 59 -22.58 -28.37 -12.22
N GLY A 60 -23.46 -27.40 -11.91
CA GLY A 60 -23.58 -26.77 -10.59
C GLY A 60 -22.79 -25.46 -10.41
N GLY A 61 -21.92 -25.11 -11.37
CA GLY A 61 -21.11 -23.88 -11.34
C GLY A 61 -21.88 -22.62 -11.73
N CYS A 62 -21.25 -21.45 -11.64
CA CYS A 62 -21.86 -20.17 -11.98
C CYS A 62 -21.94 -19.97 -13.51
N THR A 63 -22.98 -19.27 -13.99
CA THR A 63 -23.06 -18.83 -15.40
C THR A 63 -22.16 -17.62 -15.70
N GLY A 64 -21.86 -16.81 -14.69
CA GLY A 64 -20.92 -15.69 -14.75
C GLY A 64 -20.49 -15.24 -13.36
N CYS A 65 -19.34 -14.58 -13.25
CA CYS A 65 -18.73 -14.16 -12.00
C CYS A 65 -18.95 -12.67 -11.72
N LEU A 66 -18.99 -12.32 -10.43
CA LEU A 66 -18.85 -10.94 -9.98
C LEU A 66 -17.48 -10.37 -10.36
N HIS A 67 -17.39 -9.05 -10.43
CA HIS A 67 -16.13 -8.37 -10.70
C HIS A 67 -15.06 -8.77 -9.67
N GLY A 68 -13.85 -9.09 -10.16
CA GLY A 68 -12.73 -9.55 -9.32
C GLY A 68 -12.75 -11.04 -8.96
N TRP A 69 -13.65 -11.83 -9.56
CA TRP A 69 -13.73 -13.28 -9.34
C TRP A 69 -13.70 -14.06 -10.65
N GLU A 70 -13.09 -15.25 -10.63
CA GLU A 70 -12.95 -16.12 -11.78
C GLU A 70 -13.11 -17.62 -11.42
N GLY A 71 -13.14 -18.45 -12.45
CA GLY A 71 -13.31 -19.90 -12.33
C GLY A 71 -14.75 -20.36 -12.60
N GLN A 72 -14.93 -21.67 -12.74
CA GLN A 72 -16.24 -22.27 -13.02
C GLN A 72 -17.25 -22.00 -11.89
N ASP A 73 -16.77 -21.92 -10.66
CA ASP A 73 -17.58 -21.67 -9.47
C ASP A 73 -17.42 -20.25 -8.93
N CYS A 74 -16.69 -19.38 -9.64
CA CYS A 74 -16.35 -18.01 -9.21
C CYS A 74 -15.76 -17.97 -7.79
N ASP A 75 -14.92 -18.97 -7.46
CA ASP A 75 -14.33 -19.19 -6.14
C ASP A 75 -12.86 -18.74 -6.06
N LYS A 76 -12.32 -18.18 -7.16
CA LYS A 76 -10.95 -17.68 -7.24
C LYS A 76 -10.98 -16.17 -7.37
N ILE A 77 -10.34 -15.49 -6.43
CA ILE A 77 -10.17 -14.04 -6.48
C ILE A 77 -9.09 -13.66 -7.50
N VAL A 78 -9.37 -12.63 -8.30
CA VAL A 78 -8.42 -12.04 -9.25
C VAL A 78 -7.80 -10.82 -8.59
N CYS A 79 -6.47 -10.77 -8.55
CA CYS A 79 -5.71 -9.68 -7.95
C CYS A 79 -4.97 -8.91 -9.06
N GLU A 80 -5.15 -7.59 -9.15
CA GLU A 80 -4.48 -6.78 -10.19
C GLU A 80 -2.98 -6.61 -9.89
N HIS A 81 -2.64 -6.22 -8.66
CA HIS A 81 -1.27 -6.00 -8.21
C HIS A 81 -0.93 -6.84 -6.98
N GLY A 82 -0.81 -8.15 -7.18
CA GLY A 82 -0.42 -9.07 -6.13
C GLY A 82 -0.68 -10.52 -6.49
N LYS A 83 -0.93 -11.35 -5.47
CA LYS A 83 -1.26 -12.77 -5.65
C LYS A 83 -2.41 -13.21 -4.76
N PRO A 84 -3.23 -14.17 -5.19
CA PRO A 84 -4.27 -14.73 -4.32
C PRO A 84 -3.63 -15.52 -3.18
N ASP A 85 -4.19 -15.40 -1.98
CA ASP A 85 -3.86 -16.30 -0.89
C ASP A 85 -4.48 -17.69 -1.15
N GLN A 86 -3.75 -18.74 -0.76
CA GLN A 86 -4.20 -20.13 -0.97
C GLN A 86 -5.15 -20.61 0.14
N THR A 87 -5.09 -19.96 1.30
CA THR A 87 -5.86 -20.29 2.49
C THR A 87 -7.08 -19.41 2.66
N GLU A 88 -6.93 -18.10 2.45
CA GLU A 88 -8.00 -17.13 2.51
C GLU A 88 -8.42 -16.69 1.10
N MET A 89 -9.71 -16.44 0.88
CA MET A 89 -10.23 -15.93 -0.40
C MET A 89 -9.96 -14.42 -0.53
N LYS A 90 -8.70 -14.02 -0.43
CA LYS A 90 -8.24 -12.62 -0.43
C LYS A 90 -6.96 -12.47 -1.25
N CYS A 91 -6.70 -11.24 -1.68
CA CYS A 91 -5.46 -10.89 -2.34
C CYS A 91 -4.38 -10.46 -1.34
N LEU A 92 -3.16 -10.93 -1.57
CA LEU A 92 -1.93 -10.44 -0.96
C LEU A 92 -1.33 -9.40 -1.90
N CYS A 93 -1.56 -8.12 -1.60
CA CYS A 93 -1.17 -7.01 -2.46
C CYS A 93 0.34 -6.72 -2.40
N ASP A 94 0.90 -6.37 -3.54
CA ASP A 94 2.25 -5.83 -3.64
C ASP A 94 2.25 -4.36 -3.23
N SER A 95 3.18 -3.97 -2.36
CA SER A 95 3.31 -2.56 -1.97
C SER A 95 3.71 -1.69 -3.17
N PRO A 96 3.08 -0.51 -3.41
CA PRO A 96 2.19 0.24 -2.51
C PRO A 96 0.67 0.02 -2.70
N TYR A 97 0.24 -0.98 -3.45
CA TYR A 97 -1.17 -1.22 -3.75
C TYR A 97 -1.93 -1.81 -2.55
N SER A 98 -3.24 -1.54 -2.51
CA SER A 98 -4.17 -1.97 -1.47
C SER A 98 -5.56 -2.26 -2.04
N GLY A 99 -6.54 -2.52 -1.18
CA GLY A 99 -7.90 -2.89 -1.59
C GLY A 99 -8.13 -4.40 -1.62
N GLN A 100 -9.38 -4.81 -1.82
CA GLN A 100 -9.75 -6.23 -1.86
C GLN A 100 -9.11 -6.96 -3.05
N TYR A 101 -9.00 -6.28 -4.19
CA TYR A 101 -8.46 -6.82 -5.45
C TYR A 101 -7.08 -6.25 -5.81
N CYS A 102 -6.45 -5.50 -4.88
CA CYS A 102 -5.17 -4.83 -5.09
C CYS A 102 -5.15 -3.80 -6.23
N ASP A 103 -6.28 -3.15 -6.47
CA ASP A 103 -6.52 -2.14 -7.49
C ASP A 103 -6.47 -0.70 -6.93
N GLU A 104 -6.44 -0.54 -5.61
CA GLU A 104 -6.42 0.76 -4.97
C GLU A 104 -4.98 1.25 -4.76
N LEU A 105 -4.74 2.52 -5.09
CA LEU A 105 -3.45 3.19 -4.89
C LEU A 105 -3.63 4.43 -4.02
N GLU A 106 -3.60 4.25 -2.71
CA GLU A 106 -3.73 5.35 -1.77
C GLU A 106 -2.44 6.17 -1.65
N THR A 107 -2.59 7.50 -1.60
CA THR A 107 -1.44 8.41 -1.47
C THR A 107 -0.63 8.15 -0.19
N ALA A 108 -1.29 7.76 0.90
CA ALA A 108 -0.62 7.40 2.15
C ALA A 108 0.30 6.18 1.99
N ASN A 109 -0.16 5.14 1.28
CA ASN A 109 0.61 3.92 1.03
C ASN A 109 1.78 4.20 0.08
N VAL A 110 1.57 5.01 -0.95
CA VAL A 110 2.63 5.47 -1.86
C VAL A 110 3.71 6.22 -1.10
N TYR A 111 3.34 7.21 -0.28
CA TYR A 111 4.31 7.98 0.49
C TYR A 111 5.04 7.12 1.51
N SER A 112 4.32 6.25 2.24
CA SER A 112 4.95 5.31 3.16
C SER A 112 5.96 4.40 2.46
N HIS A 113 5.57 3.82 1.32
CA HIS A 113 6.44 2.94 0.52
C HIS A 113 7.71 3.66 0.08
N TYR A 114 7.60 4.82 -0.56
CA TYR A 114 8.77 5.54 -1.06
C TYR A 114 9.63 6.14 0.06
N ASN A 115 9.04 6.60 1.16
CA ASN A 115 9.79 7.07 2.32
C ASN A 115 10.58 5.94 2.98
N ASN A 116 9.95 4.76 3.17
CA ASN A 116 10.65 3.59 3.72
C ASN A 116 11.73 3.09 2.76
N LYS A 117 11.44 3.08 1.45
CA LYS A 117 12.43 2.72 0.42
C LYS A 117 13.60 3.69 0.42
N ALA A 118 13.36 5.00 0.48
CA ALA A 118 14.40 6.01 0.61
C ALA A 118 15.20 5.84 1.91
N ALA A 119 14.54 5.56 3.03
CA ALA A 119 15.20 5.27 4.31
C ALA A 119 16.08 4.01 4.25
N SER A 120 15.71 3.02 3.44
CA SER A 120 16.51 1.81 3.22
C SER A 120 17.67 2.01 2.24
N MET A 121 17.67 3.08 1.43
CA MET A 121 18.74 3.36 0.48
C MET A 121 19.99 3.88 1.19
N ASN A 122 21.16 3.61 0.60
CA ASN A 122 22.44 4.07 1.15
C ASN A 122 22.44 5.61 1.24
N PRO A 123 22.71 6.20 2.43
CA PRO A 123 22.63 7.64 2.66
C PRO A 123 23.55 8.46 1.73
N VAL A 124 24.63 7.86 1.22
CA VAL A 124 25.55 8.52 0.26
C VAL A 124 24.85 8.81 -1.07
N LEU A 125 24.08 7.87 -1.62
CA LEU A 125 23.38 8.04 -2.90
C LEU A 125 22.26 9.09 -2.81
N LEU A 126 21.55 9.12 -1.68
CA LEU A 126 20.55 10.15 -1.37
C LEU A 126 21.18 11.54 -1.30
N SER A 127 22.34 11.64 -0.63
CA SER A 127 23.06 12.90 -0.48
C SER A 127 23.52 13.47 -1.84
N ILE A 128 23.98 12.63 -2.76
CA ILE A 128 24.43 13.05 -4.10
C ILE A 128 23.31 13.72 -4.91
N THR A 129 22.05 13.33 -4.72
CA THR A 129 20.92 13.93 -5.45
C THR A 129 20.35 15.17 -4.78
N ILE A 130 20.32 15.22 -3.44
CA ILE A 130 19.75 16.34 -2.67
C ILE A 130 20.69 17.54 -2.64
N ILE A 131 22.00 17.33 -2.51
CA ILE A 131 22.99 18.40 -2.36
C ILE A 131 23.00 19.37 -3.58
N PRO A 132 23.03 18.92 -4.85
CA PRO A 132 22.98 19.83 -5.99
C PRO A 132 21.72 20.68 -6.02
N LEU A 133 20.57 20.09 -5.68
CA LEU A 133 19.28 20.77 -5.62
C LEU A 133 19.28 21.86 -4.53
N ALA A 134 19.83 21.55 -3.36
CA ALA A 134 19.98 22.51 -2.27
C ALA A 134 20.91 23.68 -2.66
N ILE A 135 22.02 23.41 -3.34
CA ILE A 135 22.95 24.44 -3.84
C ILE A 135 22.24 25.36 -4.84
N ILE A 136 21.49 24.80 -5.79
CA ILE A 136 20.74 25.58 -6.79
C ILE A 136 19.71 26.48 -6.11
N VAL A 137 18.93 25.94 -5.17
CA VAL A 137 17.92 26.72 -4.42
C VAL A 137 18.58 27.83 -3.60
N TRP A 138 19.68 27.53 -2.92
CA TRP A 138 20.43 28.51 -2.14
C TRP A 138 21.01 29.62 -3.02
N ALA A 139 21.60 29.27 -4.17
CA ALA A 139 22.14 30.23 -5.13
C ALA A 139 21.03 31.13 -5.70
N CYS A 140 19.90 30.54 -6.09
CA CYS A 140 18.73 31.28 -6.57
C CYS A 140 18.21 32.27 -5.52
N ASN A 141 18.08 31.83 -4.27
CA ASN A 141 17.64 32.69 -3.18
C ASN A 141 18.61 33.84 -2.94
N THR A 142 19.91 33.56 -2.89
CA THR A 142 20.95 34.58 -2.70
C THR A 142 20.96 35.61 -3.83
N TYR A 143 20.88 35.15 -5.08
CA TYR A 143 20.83 36.04 -6.24
C TYR A 143 19.55 36.88 -6.27
N SER A 144 18.40 36.31 -5.90
CA SER A 144 17.14 37.05 -5.79
C SER A 144 17.22 38.17 -4.75
N ARG A 145 17.83 37.91 -3.58
CA ARG A 145 18.05 38.91 -2.52
C ARG A 145 18.95 40.05 -3.00
N LYS A 146 20.06 39.73 -3.67
CA LYS A 146 20.97 40.73 -4.25
C LYS A 146 20.27 41.64 -5.26
N ARG A 147 19.42 41.08 -6.14
CA ARG A 147 18.63 41.89 -7.09
C ARG A 147 17.64 42.82 -6.39
N ARG A 148 16.97 42.34 -5.34
CA ARG A 148 16.05 43.17 -4.54
C ARG A 148 16.78 44.31 -3.84
N ALA A 149 17.95 44.06 -3.25
CA ALA A 149 18.76 45.08 -2.60
C ALA A 149 19.19 46.19 -3.58
N LYS A 150 19.77 45.81 -4.73
CA LYS A 150 20.15 46.78 -5.78
C LYS A 150 18.98 47.63 -6.27
N LYS A 151 17.78 47.05 -6.38
CA LYS A 151 16.58 47.79 -6.77
C LYS A 151 16.21 48.84 -5.71
N VAL A 152 16.31 48.50 -4.42
CA VAL A 152 16.05 49.45 -3.33
C VAL A 152 17.10 50.55 -3.27
N GLU A 153 18.39 50.22 -3.45
CA GLU A 153 19.48 51.21 -3.50
C GLU A 153 19.26 52.24 -4.61
N HIS A 154 19.00 51.80 -5.84
CA HIS A 154 18.72 52.71 -6.96
C HIS A 154 17.47 53.58 -6.72
N LEU A 155 16.44 53.03 -6.08
CA LEU A 155 15.25 53.82 -5.70
C LEU A 155 15.59 54.85 -4.62
N LEU A 156 16.39 54.50 -3.61
CA LEU A 156 16.84 55.42 -2.58
C LEU A 156 17.67 56.56 -3.17
N GLU A 157 18.67 56.26 -4.00
CA GLU A 157 19.52 57.24 -4.66
C GLU A 157 18.70 58.21 -5.52
N SER A 158 17.76 57.68 -6.31
CA SER A 158 16.89 58.50 -7.15
C SER A 158 15.99 59.44 -6.32
N THR A 159 15.55 58.99 -5.14
CA THR A 159 14.70 59.77 -4.24
C THR A 159 15.53 60.88 -3.58
N VAL A 160 16.70 60.54 -3.03
CA VAL A 160 17.62 61.50 -2.39
C VAL A 160 18.07 62.59 -3.38
N ASN A 161 18.46 62.20 -4.60
CA ASN A 161 18.87 63.18 -5.63
C ASN A 161 17.72 64.11 -6.03
N ARG A 162 16.49 63.60 -6.13
CA ARG A 162 15.31 64.43 -6.43
C ARG A 162 15.04 65.43 -5.31
N ASP A 163 15.16 65.01 -4.05
CA ASP A 163 14.93 65.86 -2.90
C ASP A 163 16.00 66.96 -2.77
N LEU A 164 17.28 66.64 -3.00
CA LEU A 164 18.38 67.60 -3.10
C LEU A 164 18.15 68.65 -4.20
N LYS A 165 17.69 68.23 -5.38
CA LYS A 165 17.38 69.17 -6.47
C LYS A 165 16.23 70.10 -6.11
N SER A 166 15.20 69.57 -5.44
CA SER A 166 14.06 70.36 -4.96
C SER A 166 14.47 71.37 -3.88
N SER A 167 15.30 70.98 -2.91
CA SER A 167 15.78 71.90 -1.87
C SER A 167 16.64 73.01 -2.46
N HIS A 168 17.56 72.67 -3.38
CA HIS A 168 18.43 73.65 -4.02
C HIS A 168 17.64 74.67 -4.86
N VAL A 169 16.60 74.23 -5.58
CA VAL A 169 15.70 75.13 -6.31
C VAL A 169 14.93 76.05 -5.35
N ARG A 170 14.46 75.54 -4.20
CA ARG A 170 13.78 76.38 -3.19
C ARG A 170 14.73 77.42 -2.59
N GLU A 171 15.97 77.03 -2.30
CA GLU A 171 16.99 77.96 -1.77
C GLU A 171 17.31 79.08 -2.75
N LEU A 172 17.45 78.77 -4.05
CA LEU A 172 17.66 79.78 -5.09
C LEU A 172 16.46 80.75 -5.25
N LEU A 173 15.23 80.26 -5.06
CA LEU A 173 14.01 81.06 -5.22
C LEU A 173 13.71 81.95 -4.00
N TYR A 174 14.05 81.51 -2.80
CA TYR A 174 13.66 82.18 -1.55
C TYR A 174 14.85 82.71 -0.70
N GLY A 175 16.09 82.35 -1.05
CA GLY A 175 17.30 82.66 -0.28
C GLY A 175 18.00 83.98 -0.61
N LYS A 176 17.44 84.81 -1.49
CA LYS A 176 17.96 86.17 -1.73
C LYS A 176 17.20 87.17 -0.86
N LYS A 177 17.73 87.44 0.34
CA LYS A 177 17.47 88.65 1.11
C LYS A 177 18.81 89.31 1.45
#